data_AF-A0A848LGK3-F1
#
_entry.id   AF-A0A848LGK3-F1
#
_cell.length_a   1.000
_cell.length_b   1.000
_cell.length_c   1.000
_cell.angle_alpha   90.00
_cell.angle_beta   90.00
_cell.angle_gamma   90.00
#
_symmetry.space_group_name_H-M   'P 1'
#
loop_
_entity.id
_entity.type
_entity.pdbx_description
1 polymer ?
#
loop_
_entity_poly.entity_id
_entity_poly.type
_entity_poly.pdbx_seq_one_letter_code
_entity_poly.pdbx_strand_id
1 'polypeptide(L)'
;MARVGRLAGALLAETQGEFFLVGDLKEPCDWASAGFEPPVQTPAVGTPFVRLQPVRAVEVPTPLLVLEVEGEPLAALLHERLVIHRNASVSERLWRLVTQGEAEPRTDARWLGQMPAAVWNVVRDGVLKCS
;
A
#
# COMPACT_ATOMS: atom_id res chain seq x y z
N MET A 1 -9.72 3.42 11.60
CA MET A 1 -9.81 3.73 10.16
C MET A 1 -8.39 3.73 9.64
N ALA A 2 -8.09 2.92 8.64
CA ALA A 2 -6.76 2.78 8.11
C ALA A 2 -6.41 3.86 7.09
N ARG A 3 -5.12 4.20 7.03
CA ARG A 3 -4.52 5.16 6.09
C ARG A 3 -3.42 4.48 5.30
N VAL A 4 -3.39 4.65 3.98
CA VAL A 4 -2.37 4.02 3.13
C VAL A 4 -1.74 5.08 2.24
N GLY A 5 -0.42 5.19 2.31
CA GLY A 5 0.39 6.11 1.51
C GLY A 5 1.53 5.37 0.83
N ARG A 6 2.58 6.13 0.47
CA ARG A 6 3.75 5.60 -0.21
C ARG A 6 5.01 5.85 0.60
N LEU A 7 5.89 4.86 0.62
CA LEU A 7 7.23 4.98 1.19
C LEU A 7 8.23 4.31 0.23
N ALA A 8 9.10 5.11 -0.38
CA ALA A 8 10.17 4.66 -1.28
C ALA A 8 9.73 3.61 -2.33
N GLY A 9 8.54 3.81 -2.92
CA GLY A 9 8.01 2.92 -3.96
C GLY A 9 7.19 1.72 -3.46
N ALA A 10 7.12 1.49 -2.15
CA ALA A 10 6.21 0.54 -1.51
C ALA A 10 4.96 1.24 -0.95
N LEU A 11 3.99 0.46 -0.48
CA LEU A 11 2.84 0.97 0.26
C LEU A 11 3.18 1.04 1.75
N LEU A 12 2.85 2.16 2.38
CA LEU A 12 2.90 2.32 3.83
C LEU A 12 1.47 2.35 4.35
N ALA A 13 1.09 1.34 5.13
CA ALA A 13 -0.21 1.27 5.76
C ALA A 13 -0.09 1.60 7.24
N GLU A 14 -0.98 2.46 7.73
CA GLU A 14 -1.18 2.73 9.15
C GLU A 14 -2.60 2.30 9.54
N THR A 15 -2.69 1.61 10.67
CA THR A 15 -3.96 1.14 11.24
C THR A 15 -3.77 0.97 12.74
N GLN A 16 -4.67 1.56 13.52
CA GLN A 16 -4.66 1.45 14.99
C GLN A 16 -3.31 1.82 15.64
N GLY A 17 -2.54 2.73 15.03
CA GLY A 17 -1.19 3.11 15.50
C GLY A 17 -0.07 2.13 15.11
N GLU A 18 -0.39 1.03 14.41
CA GLU A 18 0.57 0.09 13.84
C GLU A 18 0.87 0.46 12.39
N PHE A 19 2.10 0.17 11.96
CA PHE A 19 2.58 0.46 10.61
C PHE A 19 3.03 -0.81 9.89
N PHE A 20 2.68 -0.91 8.61
CA PHE A 20 3.06 -2.02 7.75
C PHE A 20 3.64 -1.52 6.45
N LEU A 21 4.78 -2.07 6.05
CA LEU A 21 5.33 -1.93 4.71
C LEU A 21 4.80 -3.07 3.85
N VAL A 22 4.15 -2.74 2.73
CA VAL A 22 3.54 -3.71 1.83
C VAL A 22 4.14 -3.59 0.44
N GLY A 23 4.69 -4.69 -0.07
CA GLY A 23 5.43 -4.75 -1.33
C GLY A 23 6.88 -4.26 -1.25
N ASP A 24 7.52 -4.23 -2.41
CA ASP A 24 8.95 -3.94 -2.52
C ASP A 24 9.26 -2.44 -2.54
N LEU A 25 10.36 -2.07 -1.89
CA LEU A 25 10.97 -0.75 -2.08
C LEU A 25 11.51 -0.66 -3.52
N LYS A 26 11.17 0.41 -4.22
CA LYS A 26 11.66 0.68 -5.58
C LYS A 26 12.89 1.57 -5.58
N GLU A 27 13.13 2.24 -4.46
CA GLU A 27 14.23 3.18 -4.24
C GLU A 27 14.80 2.96 -2.83
N PRO A 28 16.05 3.36 -2.56
CA PRO A 28 16.60 3.34 -1.21
C PRO A 28 15.72 4.13 -0.22
N CYS A 29 15.41 3.54 0.93
CA CYS A 29 14.63 4.20 1.97
C CYS A 29 15.55 4.66 3.11
N ASP A 30 15.53 5.96 3.40
CA ASP A 30 16.07 6.48 4.66
C ASP A 30 15.04 6.29 5.78
N TRP A 31 15.17 5.18 6.49
CA TRP A 31 14.26 4.78 7.58
C TRP A 31 14.21 5.79 8.71
N ALA A 32 15.35 6.38 9.09
CA ALA A 32 15.41 7.36 10.17
C ALA A 32 14.63 8.62 9.80
N SER A 33 14.81 9.11 8.58
CA SER A 33 14.03 10.24 8.05
C SER A 33 12.54 9.89 7.90
N ALA A 34 12.21 8.64 7.52
CA ALA A 34 10.84 8.15 7.49
C ALA A 34 10.22 7.93 8.88
N GLY A 35 11.03 7.97 9.95
CA GLY A 35 10.57 7.82 11.34
C GLY A 35 10.44 6.39 11.83
N PHE A 36 11.12 5.43 11.19
CA PHE A 36 11.11 4.01 11.55
C PHE A 36 12.51 3.50 11.89
N GLU A 37 12.56 2.45 12.70
CA GLU A 37 13.75 1.59 12.73
C GLU A 37 13.87 0.85 11.39
N PRO A 38 15.10 0.66 10.86
CA PRO A 38 15.31 -0.22 9.71
C PRO A 38 14.77 -1.61 10.04
N PRO A 39 13.85 -2.17 9.23
CA PRO A 39 13.29 -3.47 9.54
C PRO A 39 14.36 -4.54 9.39
N VAL A 40 14.31 -5.56 10.25
CA VAL A 40 15.24 -6.71 10.21
C VAL A 40 15.16 -7.42 8.85
N GLN A 41 13.99 -7.39 8.23
CA GLN A 41 13.71 -7.97 6.92
C GLN A 41 12.80 -7.04 6.13
N THR A 42 13.03 -6.90 4.84
CA THR A 42 12.06 -6.28 3.92
C THR A 42 11.06 -7.32 3.44
N PRO A 43 9.87 -6.92 2.95
CA PRO A 43 8.97 -7.81 2.24
C PRO A 43 9.74 -8.54 1.14
N ALA A 44 9.43 -9.82 0.95
CA ALA A 44 10.10 -10.69 0.00
C ALA A 44 9.09 -11.74 -0.49
N VAL A 45 9.50 -12.56 -1.47
CA VAL A 45 8.65 -13.65 -1.99
C VAL A 45 8.24 -14.58 -0.83
N GLY A 46 6.94 -14.60 -0.52
CA GLY A 46 6.36 -15.39 0.59
C GLY A 46 6.05 -14.60 1.86
N THR A 47 6.57 -13.38 2.00
CA THR A 47 6.26 -12.46 3.12
C THR A 47 5.61 -11.19 2.56
N PRO A 48 4.26 -11.12 2.54
CA PRO A 48 3.52 -10.10 1.81
C PRO A 48 3.69 -8.68 2.37
N PHE A 49 4.05 -8.57 3.65
CA PHE A 49 4.26 -7.31 4.34
C PHE A 49 5.16 -7.51 5.55
N VAL A 50 5.71 -6.41 6.07
CA VAL A 50 6.45 -6.40 7.34
C VAL A 50 5.90 -5.31 8.23
N ARG A 51 5.81 -5.59 9.54
CA ARG A 51 5.47 -4.58 10.54
C ARG A 51 6.67 -3.67 10.78
N LEU A 52 6.44 -2.36 10.77
CA LEU A 52 7.46 -1.36 11.04
C LEU A 52 7.38 -0.87 12.48
N GLN A 53 8.54 -0.58 13.07
CA GLN A 53 8.65 -0.02 14.40
C GLN A 53 8.88 1.50 14.30
N PRO A 54 7.88 2.35 14.64
CA PRO A 54 8.07 3.79 14.64
C PRO A 54 8.97 4.20 15.81
N VAL A 55 9.92 5.11 15.55
CA VAL A 55 10.79 5.72 16.59
C VAL A 55 10.28 7.09 17.05
N ARG A 56 9.26 7.61 16.35
CA ARG A 56 8.57 8.88 16.63
C ARG A 56 7.16 8.82 16.07
N ALA A 57 6.36 9.87 16.29
CA ALA A 57 5.09 10.00 15.58
C ALA A 57 5.35 10.05 14.06
N VAL A 58 4.69 9.17 13.32
CA VAL A 58 4.80 9.09 11.85
C VAL A 58 3.45 9.43 11.23
N GLU A 59 3.49 10.33 10.24
CA GLU A 59 2.34 10.63 9.39
C GLU A 59 2.45 9.89 8.06
N VAL A 60 1.32 9.35 7.60
CA VAL A 60 1.26 8.70 6.29
C VAL A 60 1.30 9.77 5.19
N PRO A 61 2.26 9.72 4.25
CA PRO A 61 2.38 10.73 3.19
C PRO A 61 1.16 10.78 2.27
N THR A 62 0.80 11.99 1.83
CA THR A 62 -0.20 12.21 0.79
C THR A 62 0.38 12.04 -0.63
N PRO A 63 -0.41 11.65 -1.65
CA PRO A 63 -1.83 11.28 -1.55
C PRO A 63 -2.01 10.00 -0.74
N LEU A 64 -3.07 9.91 0.05
CA LEU A 64 -3.35 8.74 0.87
C LEU A 64 -4.74 8.17 0.62
N LEU A 65 -4.87 6.86 0.79
CA LEU A 65 -6.13 6.13 0.74
C LEU A 65 -6.67 5.91 2.14
N VAL A 66 -7.99 5.86 2.23
CA VAL A 66 -8.72 5.57 3.46
C VAL A 66 -9.47 4.27 3.33
N LEU A 67 -9.28 3.37 4.29
CA LEU A 67 -9.94 2.07 4.32
C LEU A 67 -10.54 1.77 5.71
N GLU A 68 -11.52 0.87 5.74
CA GLU A 68 -12.16 0.38 6.97
C GLU A 68 -11.57 -0.96 7.46
N VAL A 69 -10.66 -1.56 6.70
CA VAL A 69 -9.96 -2.78 7.08
C VAL A 69 -8.78 -2.41 7.98
N GLU A 70 -8.63 -3.09 9.11
CA GLU A 70 -7.61 -2.79 10.13
C GLU A 70 -6.63 -3.97 10.31
N GLY A 71 -5.48 -3.71 10.92
CA GLY A 71 -4.46 -4.68 11.29
C GLY A 71 -3.79 -5.39 10.09
N GLU A 72 -3.31 -6.61 10.32
CA GLU A 72 -2.70 -7.44 9.28
C GLU A 72 -3.63 -7.76 8.08
N PRO A 73 -4.95 -7.94 8.24
CA PRO A 73 -5.87 -8.09 7.11
C PRO A 73 -5.80 -6.95 6.10
N LEU A 74 -5.54 -5.71 6.56
CA LEU A 74 -5.31 -4.58 5.66
C LEU A 74 -4.06 -4.80 4.82
N ALA A 75 -2.95 -5.15 5.46
CA ALA A 75 -1.67 -5.35 4.77
C ALA A 75 -1.77 -6.51 3.75
N ALA A 76 -2.45 -7.59 4.10
CA ALA A 76 -2.75 -8.70 3.19
C ALA A 76 -3.62 -8.26 2.00
N LEU A 77 -4.69 -7.50 2.25
CA LEU A 77 -5.56 -6.96 1.19
C LEU A 77 -4.78 -6.07 0.23
N LEU A 78 -3.96 -5.15 0.76
CA LEU A 78 -3.14 -4.27 -0.06
C LEU A 78 -2.15 -5.04 -0.92
N HIS A 79 -1.54 -6.09 -0.36
CA HIS A 79 -0.65 -6.95 -1.11
C HIS A 79 -1.40 -7.65 -2.25
N GLU A 80 -2.51 -8.32 -1.96
CA GLU A 80 -3.34 -9.03 -2.95
C GLU A 80 -3.84 -8.10 -4.07
N ARG A 81 -4.29 -6.90 -3.69
CA ARG A 81 -5.01 -6.02 -4.60
C ARG A 81 -4.06 -5.10 -5.37
N LEU A 82 -3.01 -4.58 -4.72
CA LEU A 82 -2.18 -3.50 -5.24
C LEU A 82 -0.72 -3.88 -5.49
N VAL A 83 -0.22 -5.00 -4.96
CA VAL A 83 1.17 -5.44 -5.16
C VAL A 83 1.20 -6.62 -6.13
N ILE A 84 1.55 -6.35 -7.40
CA ILE A 84 1.68 -7.42 -8.41
C ILE A 84 3.14 -7.83 -8.51
N HIS A 85 3.46 -9.06 -8.12
CA HIS A 85 4.83 -9.62 -8.19
C HIS A 85 5.45 -9.68 -9.61
N ARG A 86 4.68 -9.41 -10.67
CA ARG A 86 5.15 -9.55 -12.07
C ARG A 86 5.16 -8.26 -12.89
N ASN A 87 4.53 -7.17 -12.46
CA ASN A 87 4.41 -5.94 -13.26
C ASN A 87 4.33 -4.68 -12.39
N ALA A 88 5.49 -4.11 -12.05
CA ALA A 88 5.59 -2.88 -11.24
C ALA A 88 4.82 -1.68 -11.83
N SER A 89 4.63 -1.63 -13.15
CA SER A 89 3.86 -0.58 -13.86
C SER A 89 2.35 -0.64 -13.58
N VAL A 90 1.80 -1.82 -13.31
CA VAL A 90 0.37 -2.00 -13.03
C VAL A 90 0.03 -1.52 -11.63
N SER A 91 0.87 -1.83 -10.64
CA SER A 91 0.74 -1.32 -9.27
C SER A 91 0.79 0.21 -9.20
N GLU A 92 1.67 0.87 -9.96
CA GLU A 92 1.69 2.34 -10.04
C GLU A 92 0.45 2.92 -10.72
N ARG A 93 -0.04 2.30 -11.80
CA ARG A 93 -1.27 2.77 -12.46
C ARG A 93 -2.49 2.58 -11.58
N LEU A 94 -2.57 1.47 -10.85
CA LEU A 94 -3.60 1.24 -9.84
C LEU A 94 -3.59 2.34 -8.80
N TRP A 95 -2.42 2.58 -8.22
CA TRP A 95 -2.25 3.64 -7.26
C TRP A 95 -2.76 4.99 -7.80
N ARG A 96 -2.30 5.39 -8.99
CA ARG A 96 -2.72 6.65 -9.63
C ARG A 96 -4.21 6.71 -9.97
N LEU A 97 -4.80 5.59 -10.38
CA LEU A 97 -6.23 5.51 -10.69
C LEU A 97 -7.07 5.67 -9.42
N VAL A 98 -6.65 5.04 -8.32
CA VAL A 98 -7.35 5.15 -7.05
C VAL A 98 -7.14 6.54 -6.43
N THR A 99 -5.96 7.16 -6.58
CA THR A 99 -5.68 8.53 -6.07
C THR A 99 -6.07 9.66 -7.03
N GLN A 100 -6.77 9.34 -8.13
CA GLN A 100 -7.27 10.29 -9.13
C GLN A 100 -6.24 11.35 -9.58
N GLY A 101 -4.97 10.97 -9.74
CA GLY A 101 -3.95 11.86 -10.29
C GLY A 101 -3.56 13.06 -9.41
N GLU A 102 -3.39 12.83 -8.10
CA GLU A 102 -2.83 13.80 -7.13
C GLU A 102 -3.71 15.02 -6.76
N ALA A 103 -4.93 15.13 -7.31
CA ALA A 103 -5.80 16.28 -7.05
C ALA A 103 -6.37 16.33 -5.61
N GLU A 104 -6.61 15.17 -4.99
CA GLU A 104 -7.08 15.09 -3.60
C GLU A 104 -6.01 14.47 -2.69
N PRO A 105 -5.68 15.12 -1.54
CA PRO A 105 -4.68 14.60 -0.62
C PRO A 105 -5.12 13.31 0.08
N ARG A 106 -6.43 13.05 0.13
CA ARG A 106 -7.05 11.93 0.82
C ARG A 106 -8.22 11.39 0.01
N THR A 107 -8.11 10.14 -0.44
CA THR A 107 -9.15 9.47 -1.24
C THR A 107 -9.85 8.37 -0.44
N ASP A 108 -11.18 8.35 -0.48
CA ASP A 108 -11.98 7.26 0.07
C ASP A 108 -11.84 6.00 -0.80
N ALA A 109 -11.24 4.96 -0.24
CA ALA A 109 -10.98 3.68 -0.90
C ALA A 109 -11.66 2.50 -0.17
N ARG A 110 -12.71 2.75 0.62
CA ARG A 110 -13.42 1.69 1.35
C ARG A 110 -13.99 0.62 0.44
N TRP A 111 -14.37 0.99 -0.78
CA TRP A 111 -14.81 0.07 -1.82
C TRP A 111 -13.78 -1.03 -2.14
N LEU A 112 -12.49 -0.77 -1.95
CA LEU A 112 -11.43 -1.75 -2.24
C LEU A 112 -11.54 -2.98 -1.34
N GLY A 113 -11.90 -2.80 -0.06
CA GLY A 113 -12.13 -3.88 0.89
C GLY A 113 -13.49 -4.56 0.74
N GLN A 114 -14.49 -3.85 0.21
CA GLN A 114 -15.85 -4.37 0.02
C GLN A 114 -16.01 -5.15 -1.29
N MET A 115 -15.15 -4.87 -2.28
CA MET A 115 -15.28 -5.47 -3.61
C MET A 115 -14.89 -6.96 -3.61
N PRO A 116 -15.77 -7.85 -4.10
CA PRO A 116 -15.47 -9.27 -4.25
C PRO A 116 -14.21 -9.51 -5.10
N ALA A 117 -13.39 -10.47 -4.69
CA ALA A 117 -12.12 -10.79 -5.36
C ALA A 117 -12.30 -11.13 -6.85
N ALA A 118 -13.38 -11.83 -7.21
CA ALA A 118 -13.70 -12.16 -8.60
C ALA A 118 -13.92 -10.90 -9.45
N VAL A 119 -14.65 -9.91 -8.93
CA VAL A 119 -14.89 -8.63 -9.61
C VAL A 119 -13.59 -7.85 -9.73
N TRP A 120 -12.79 -7.81 -8.66
CA TRP A 120 -11.49 -7.14 -8.70
C TRP A 120 -10.56 -7.74 -9.75
N ASN A 121 -10.50 -9.07 -9.85
CA ASN A 121 -9.67 -9.74 -10.85
C ASN A 121 -10.08 -9.32 -12.28
N VAL A 122 -11.38 -9.19 -12.56
CA VAL A 122 -11.88 -8.70 -13.87
C VAL A 122 -11.46 -7.25 -14.12
N VAL A 123 -11.68 -6.36 -13.15
CA VAL A 123 -11.25 -4.94 -13.26
C VAL A 123 -9.74 -4.88 -13.51
N ARG A 124 -8.98 -5.65 -12.73
CA ARG A 124 -7.53 -5.67 -12.81
C ARG A 124 -7.05 -6.11 -14.19
N ASP A 125 -7.57 -7.24 -14.65
CA ASP A 125 -7.10 -7.87 -15.88
C ASP A 125 -7.64 -7.18 -17.14
N GLY A 126 -8.81 -6.51 -17.05
CA GLY A 126 -9.45 -5.82 -18.18
C GLY A 126 -9.05 -4.34 -18.33
N VAL A 127 -8.82 -3.62 -17.23
CA VAL A 127 -8.53 -2.17 -17.27
C VAL A 127 -7.03 -1.88 -17.25
N LEU A 128 -6.23 -2.73 -16.61
CA LEU A 128 -4.84 -2.37 -16.28
C LEU A 128 -3.78 -3.19 -16.99
N LYS A 129 -4.16 -4.33 -17.58
CA LYS A 129 -3.25 -5.14 -18.36
C LYS A 129 -2.79 -4.30 -19.55
N CYS A 130 -1.50 -4.00 -19.63
CA CYS A 130 -0.93 -3.49 -20.86
C CYS A 130 -1.15 -4.56 -21.94
N SER A 131 -1.81 -4.20 -23.03
CA SER A 131 -1.56 -4.83 -24.32
C SER A 131 -0.11 -4.59 -24.74
#